data_AF-D0NTF8-F1
#
_entry.id   AF-D0NTF8-F1
#
_cell.length_a   1.000
_cell.length_b   1.000
_cell.length_c   1.000
_cell.angle_alpha   90.00
_cell.angle_beta   90.00
_cell.angle_gamma   90.00
#
_symmetry.space_group_name_H-M   'P 1'
#
loop_
_entity.id
_entity.type
_entity.pdbx_description
1 polymer ?
#
loop_
_entity_poly.entity_id
_entity_poly.type
_entity_poly.pdbx_seq_one_letter_code
_entity_poly.pdbx_strand_id
1 'polypeptide(L)'
;MRAKGKLSNTARSVGNPCVQAGKSLSRDATRNVIAGESKWAAIEPCQLERKQLVSPQIQETDARIMKVFKAMDGKVEAITGKVIKAIALRVNVYGENTTLKLSKGWLYRLQERHGIYKKRKHGEAASVDQEAAEVGRVKLRRLTDSYARSEICNMDETSFFFRSEAKYTLTQRKVFSGRKDPKHRLTLALDIYTALCWSKVAYDEISPKTIQNC
;
A
#
# COMPACT_ATOMS: atom_id res chain seq x y z
N MET A 1 47.97 27.36 -33.35
CA MET A 1 48.94 26.77 -32.39
C MET A 1 48.23 25.66 -31.60
N ARG A 2 48.71 24.42 -31.71
CA ARG A 2 48.05 23.22 -31.17
C ARG A 2 48.65 22.92 -29.79
N ALA A 3 47.97 23.30 -28.71
CA ALA A 3 48.41 23.00 -27.36
C ALA A 3 48.26 21.48 -27.09
N LYS A 4 49.38 20.75 -27.19
CA LYS A 4 49.51 19.37 -26.70
C LYS A 4 49.89 19.41 -25.23
N GLY A 5 48.90 19.30 -24.35
CA GLY A 5 49.10 19.08 -22.91
C GLY A 5 48.01 18.15 -22.39
N LYS A 6 48.38 17.18 -21.55
CA LYS A 6 47.38 16.40 -20.80
C LYS A 6 46.67 17.37 -19.85
N LEU A 7 45.38 17.58 -20.06
CA LEU A 7 44.53 18.32 -19.12
C LEU A 7 44.50 17.54 -17.80
N SER A 8 45.09 18.11 -16.74
CA SER A 8 45.00 17.55 -15.40
C SER A 8 43.60 17.81 -14.83
N ASN A 9 43.05 16.84 -14.11
CA ASN A 9 41.71 16.93 -13.50
C ASN A 9 41.69 17.71 -12.17
N THR A 10 42.70 18.55 -11.94
CA THR A 10 42.86 19.31 -10.71
C THR A 10 42.67 20.80 -11.00
N ALA A 11 41.43 21.27 -10.88
CA ALA A 11 41.17 22.69 -10.67
C ALA A 11 41.33 22.97 -9.17
N ARG A 12 42.42 23.65 -8.78
CA ARG A 12 42.52 24.29 -7.47
C ARG A 12 41.70 25.58 -7.53
N SER A 13 40.49 25.57 -6.97
CA SER A 13 39.92 26.82 -6.46
C SER A 13 40.43 27.00 -5.03
N VAL A 14 40.93 28.19 -4.73
CA VAL A 14 41.36 28.56 -3.39
C VAL A 14 40.09 28.61 -2.53
N GLY A 15 39.93 27.65 -1.62
CA GLY A 15 38.96 27.76 -0.51
C GLY A 15 37.79 26.76 -0.45
N ASN A 16 37.65 25.78 -1.35
CA ASN A 16 36.61 24.75 -1.22
C ASN A 16 37.16 23.31 -1.26
N PRO A 17 36.59 22.38 -0.48
CA PRO A 17 37.05 20.99 -0.43
C PRO A 17 37.03 20.35 -1.82
N CYS A 18 38.16 19.73 -2.17
CA CYS A 18 38.39 19.06 -3.44
C CYS A 18 37.41 17.87 -3.59
N VAL A 19 36.34 18.07 -4.35
CA VAL A 19 35.42 16.99 -4.73
C VAL A 19 36.10 16.15 -5.80
N GLN A 20 36.69 15.03 -5.42
CA GLN A 20 37.26 14.07 -6.37
C GLN A 20 36.14 13.22 -6.98
N ALA A 21 35.74 13.53 -8.21
CA ALA A 21 34.89 12.64 -8.99
C ALA A 21 35.68 11.37 -9.33
N GLY A 22 35.18 10.19 -8.94
CA GLY A 22 35.86 8.90 -9.11
C GLY A 22 36.16 8.47 -10.57
N LYS A 23 35.66 9.22 -11.55
CA LYS A 23 36.05 9.16 -12.97
C LYS A 23 36.05 10.57 -13.55
N SER A 24 37.05 10.89 -14.38
CA SER A 24 37.10 12.17 -15.09
C SER A 24 35.96 12.28 -16.11
N LEU A 25 35.21 13.37 -16.06
CA LEU A 25 34.19 13.68 -17.07
C LEU A 25 34.84 13.95 -18.43
N SER A 26 34.17 13.58 -19.52
CA SER A 26 34.63 13.97 -20.85
C SER A 26 34.55 15.48 -21.02
N ARG A 27 35.37 16.04 -21.92
CA ARG A 27 35.38 17.50 -22.18
C ARG A 27 33.99 18.03 -22.56
N ASP A 28 33.24 17.27 -23.35
CA ASP A 28 31.89 17.64 -23.78
C ASP A 28 30.88 17.55 -22.64
N ALA A 29 31.02 16.56 -21.75
CA ALA A 29 30.19 16.47 -20.55
C ALA A 29 30.40 17.68 -19.63
N THR A 30 31.65 18.08 -19.38
CA THR A 30 31.97 19.27 -18.59
C THR A 30 31.39 20.53 -19.21
N ARG A 31 31.52 20.69 -20.54
CA ARG A 31 30.94 21.82 -21.27
C ARG A 31 29.42 21.87 -21.12
N ASN A 32 28.73 20.74 -21.21
CA ASN A 32 27.28 20.66 -21.08
C ASN A 32 26.80 20.96 -19.65
N VAL A 33 27.57 20.56 -18.62
CA VAL A 33 27.26 20.89 -17.23
C VAL A 33 27.35 22.39 -17.00
N ILE A 34 28.45 23.03 -17.45
CA ILE A 34 28.65 24.48 -17.34
C ILE A 34 27.59 25.24 -18.13
N ALA A 35 27.30 24.82 -19.38
CA ALA A 35 26.27 25.45 -20.20
C ALA A 35 24.86 25.38 -19.57
N GLY A 36 24.62 24.40 -18.69
CA GLY A 36 23.38 24.24 -17.95
C GLY A 36 23.39 24.82 -16.53
N GLU A 37 24.43 25.55 -16.10
CA GLU A 37 24.60 26.01 -14.71
C GLU A 37 23.37 26.71 -14.13
N SER A 38 22.77 27.63 -14.89
CA SER A 38 21.54 28.34 -14.50
C SER A 38 20.36 27.40 -14.27
N LYS A 39 20.26 26.33 -15.07
CA LYS A 39 19.25 25.29 -14.90
C LYS A 39 19.50 24.48 -13.64
N TRP A 40 20.75 24.10 -13.34
CA TRP A 40 21.10 23.35 -12.14
C TRP A 40 20.91 24.16 -10.86
N ALA A 41 21.20 25.46 -10.91
CA ALA A 41 21.04 26.38 -9.78
C ALA A 41 19.57 26.63 -9.39
N ALA A 42 18.64 26.58 -10.37
CA ALA A 42 17.21 26.77 -10.14
C ALA A 42 16.48 25.51 -9.63
N ILE A 43 17.19 24.39 -9.43
CA ILE A 43 16.59 23.11 -9.09
C ILE A 43 16.63 22.88 -7.58
N GLU A 44 15.49 22.43 -7.04
CA GLU A 44 15.37 22.00 -5.65
C GLU A 44 16.45 20.97 -5.27
N PRO A 45 17.14 21.11 -4.12
CA PRO A 45 18.25 20.23 -3.73
C PRO A 45 17.91 18.73 -3.78
N CYS A 46 16.67 18.36 -3.48
CA CYS A 46 16.20 16.97 -3.51
C CYS A 46 16.17 16.33 -4.92
N GLN A 47 16.23 17.13 -5.99
CA GLN A 47 16.29 16.63 -7.37
C GLN A 47 17.72 16.44 -7.86
N LEU A 48 18.72 17.08 -7.23
CA LEU A 48 20.12 17.00 -7.63
C LEU A 48 20.74 15.61 -7.36
N GLU A 49 20.16 14.83 -6.44
CA GLU A 49 20.58 13.44 -6.19
C GLU A 49 20.15 12.48 -7.30
N ARG A 50 19.32 12.92 -8.26
CA ARG A 50 18.79 12.07 -9.33
C ARG A 50 19.62 12.20 -10.60
N LYS A 51 19.79 11.05 -11.27
CA LYS A 51 20.40 10.99 -12.61
C LYS A 51 19.55 11.69 -13.68
N GLN A 52 18.24 11.75 -13.49
CA GLN A 52 17.30 12.40 -14.41
C GLN A 52 16.37 13.31 -13.64
N LEU A 53 16.24 14.54 -14.14
CA LEU A 53 15.31 15.51 -13.62
C LEU A 53 13.88 15.12 -13.99
N VAL A 54 12.96 15.29 -13.05
CA VAL A 54 11.54 15.11 -13.28
C VAL A 54 11.01 16.30 -14.07
N SER A 55 10.17 16.08 -15.09
CA SER A 55 9.62 17.17 -15.88
C SER A 55 8.74 18.12 -15.04
N PRO A 56 8.69 19.42 -15.35
CA PRO A 56 7.90 20.39 -14.60
C PRO A 56 6.41 20.02 -14.48
N GLN A 57 5.82 19.46 -15.54
CA GLN A 57 4.42 19.04 -15.57
C GLN A 57 4.14 17.91 -14.57
N ILE A 58 5.08 16.95 -14.45
CA ILE A 58 4.96 15.87 -13.47
C ILE A 58 5.11 16.43 -12.05
N GLN A 59 6.02 17.38 -11.84
CA GLN A 59 6.19 18.02 -10.53
C GLN A 59 4.94 18.78 -10.10
N GLU A 60 4.30 19.51 -11.01
CA GLU A 60 3.04 20.20 -10.74
C GLU A 60 1.91 19.22 -10.40
N THR A 61 1.78 18.15 -11.18
CA THR A 61 0.78 17.11 -10.94
C THR A 61 1.00 16.45 -9.58
N ASP A 62 2.25 16.08 -9.28
CA ASP A 62 2.66 15.54 -8.00
C ASP A 62 2.32 16.50 -6.86
N ALA A 63 2.60 17.80 -6.99
CA ALA A 63 2.31 18.80 -5.96
C ALA A 63 0.81 18.86 -5.63
N ARG A 64 -0.06 18.81 -6.66
CA ARG A 64 -1.51 18.78 -6.47
C ARG A 64 -1.97 17.47 -5.79
N ILE A 65 -1.42 16.32 -6.17
CA ILE A 65 -1.69 15.03 -5.50
C ILE A 65 -1.26 15.07 -4.04
N MET A 66 -0.04 15.56 -3.78
CA MET A 66 0.53 15.62 -2.43
C MET A 66 -0.22 16.58 -1.52
N LYS A 67 -0.79 17.67 -2.05
CA LYS A 67 -1.69 18.56 -1.30
C LYS A 67 -2.89 17.79 -0.73
N VAL A 68 -3.54 16.97 -1.56
CA VAL A 68 -4.69 16.15 -1.12
C VAL A 68 -4.24 15.03 -0.18
N PHE A 69 -3.13 14.36 -0.49
CA PHE A 69 -2.57 13.31 0.36
C PHE A 69 -2.28 13.80 1.79
N LYS A 70 -1.62 14.97 1.92
CA LYS A 70 -1.35 15.59 3.24
C LYS A 70 -2.63 15.97 3.97
N ALA A 71 -3.66 16.45 3.26
CA ALA A 71 -4.94 16.80 3.87
C ALA A 71 -5.72 15.57 4.38
N MET A 72 -5.48 14.38 3.81
CA MET A 72 -6.08 13.12 4.24
C MET A 72 -5.33 12.46 5.41
N ASP A 73 -4.04 12.79 5.60
CA ASP A 73 -3.23 12.22 6.67
C ASP A 73 -3.82 12.55 8.04
N GLY A 74 -4.10 11.51 8.84
CA GLY A 74 -4.76 11.62 10.15
C GLY A 74 -6.30 11.71 10.14
N LYS A 75 -6.92 12.03 9.00
CA LYS A 75 -8.39 12.03 8.84
C LYS A 75 -8.92 10.70 8.32
N VAL A 76 -8.23 10.13 7.34
CA VAL A 76 -8.59 8.85 6.73
C VAL A 76 -7.87 7.71 7.46
N GLU A 77 -8.57 6.60 7.69
CA GLU A 77 -8.04 5.49 8.48
C GLU A 77 -6.91 4.72 7.78
N ALA A 78 -6.98 4.56 6.45
CA ALA A 78 -5.92 3.98 5.63
C ALA A 78 -5.85 4.60 4.24
N ILE A 79 -4.67 5.07 3.84
CA ILE A 79 -4.41 5.55 2.49
C ILE A 79 -3.78 4.40 1.71
N THR A 80 -4.49 3.87 0.71
CA THR A 80 -3.97 2.80 -0.14
C THR A 80 -3.52 3.33 -1.50
N GLY A 81 -2.79 2.51 -2.26
CA GLY A 81 -2.41 2.86 -3.63
C GLY A 81 -3.62 3.13 -4.54
N LYS A 82 -4.77 2.48 -4.29
CA LYS A 82 -6.02 2.74 -5.01
C LYS A 82 -6.54 4.15 -4.74
N VAL A 83 -6.46 4.60 -3.48
CA VAL A 83 -6.85 5.95 -3.07
C VAL A 83 -5.96 6.99 -3.77
N ILE A 84 -4.64 6.80 -3.78
CA ILE A 84 -3.72 7.72 -4.47
C ILE A 84 -4.01 7.80 -5.96
N LYS A 85 -4.31 6.67 -6.62
CA LYS A 85 -4.71 6.65 -8.03
C LYS A 85 -6.03 7.41 -8.26
N ALA A 86 -7.02 7.24 -7.39
CA ALA A 86 -8.28 7.98 -7.47
C ALA A 86 -8.07 9.49 -7.29
N ILE A 87 -7.19 9.89 -6.37
CA ILE A 87 -6.79 11.30 -6.21
C ILE A 87 -6.15 11.83 -7.49
N ALA A 88 -5.21 11.07 -8.07
CA ALA A 88 -4.53 11.47 -9.30
C ALA A 88 -5.52 11.65 -10.46
N LEU A 89 -6.51 10.76 -10.61
CA LEU A 89 -7.58 10.95 -11.59
C LEU A 89 -8.36 12.23 -11.32
N ARG A 90 -8.82 12.45 -10.08
CA ARG A 90 -9.63 13.62 -9.70
C ARG A 90 -8.91 14.95 -9.91
N VAL A 91 -7.63 15.00 -9.58
CA VAL A 91 -6.81 16.21 -9.64
C VAL A 91 -6.37 16.54 -11.06
N ASN A 92 -6.32 15.53 -11.94
CA ASN A 92 -5.87 15.67 -13.32
C ASN A 92 -7.00 15.74 -14.35
N VAL A 93 -8.27 15.83 -13.93
CA VAL A 93 -9.44 16.00 -14.82
C VAL A 93 -9.34 17.29 -15.67
N TYR A 94 -8.58 18.29 -15.20
CA TYR A 94 -8.46 19.60 -15.85
C TYR A 94 -7.16 19.79 -16.64
N GLY A 95 -6.31 18.76 -16.77
CA GLY A 95 -5.05 18.81 -17.50
C GLY A 95 -5.18 18.14 -18.86
N GLU A 96 -4.96 18.90 -19.94
CA GLU A 96 -5.03 18.47 -21.33
C GLU A 96 -4.38 17.10 -21.61
N ASN A 97 -5.18 16.19 -22.20
CA ASN A 97 -4.79 15.16 -23.16
C ASN A 97 -3.57 14.26 -22.87
N THR A 98 -3.27 13.96 -21.61
CA THR A 98 -2.40 12.83 -21.29
C THR A 98 -3.17 11.80 -20.48
N THR A 99 -3.53 10.72 -21.15
CA THR A 99 -4.04 9.49 -20.53
C THR A 99 -3.03 9.03 -19.47
N LEU A 100 -3.22 9.47 -18.22
CA LEU A 100 -2.34 9.11 -17.11
C LEU A 100 -2.40 7.59 -16.94
N LYS A 101 -1.36 6.91 -17.42
CA LYS A 101 -1.18 5.48 -17.16
C LYS A 101 -0.78 5.33 -15.70
N LEU A 102 -1.78 5.22 -14.82
CA LEU A 102 -1.64 4.97 -13.37
C LEU A 102 -1.21 3.52 -13.09
N SER A 103 -0.11 3.12 -13.73
CA SER A 103 0.52 1.81 -13.60
C SER A 103 1.05 1.61 -12.18
N LYS A 104 1.45 0.37 -11.86
CA LYS A 104 2.15 0.08 -10.59
C LYS A 104 3.48 0.85 -10.52
N GLY A 105 4.21 0.97 -11.64
CA GLY A 105 5.47 1.69 -11.72
C GLY A 105 5.32 3.20 -11.51
N TRP A 106 4.23 3.80 -12.01
CA TRP A 106 3.92 5.21 -11.74
C TRP A 106 3.76 5.47 -10.24
N LEU A 107 2.97 4.63 -9.55
CA LEU A 107 2.76 4.76 -8.10
C LEU A 107 4.05 4.56 -7.32
N TYR A 108 4.85 3.57 -7.70
CA TYR A 108 6.16 3.31 -7.08
C TYR A 108 7.08 4.54 -7.19
N ARG A 109 7.20 5.12 -8.40
CA ARG A 109 8.01 6.31 -8.60
C ARG A 109 7.48 7.50 -7.80
N LEU A 110 6.16 7.72 -7.74
CA LEU A 110 5.58 8.76 -6.89
C LEU A 110 5.97 8.56 -5.41
N GLN A 111 5.88 7.31 -4.92
CA GLN A 111 6.25 6.98 -3.55
C GLN A 111 7.72 7.27 -3.25
N GLU A 112 8.62 6.83 -4.13
CA GLU A 112 10.06 7.08 -4.03
C GLU A 112 10.36 8.58 -4.07
N ARG A 113 9.66 9.34 -4.92
CA ARG A 113 9.89 10.78 -5.06
C ARG A 113 9.53 11.58 -3.81
N HIS A 114 8.49 11.16 -3.09
CA HIS A 114 7.93 11.91 -1.95
C HIS A 114 8.17 11.21 -0.61
N GLY A 115 8.99 10.15 -0.56
CA GLY A 115 9.25 9.41 0.68
C GLY A 115 7.98 8.80 1.29
N ILE A 116 7.10 8.25 0.46
CA ILE A 116 5.88 7.58 0.92
C ILE A 116 6.18 6.09 1.08
N TYR A 117 5.99 5.56 2.27
CA TYR A 117 6.28 4.17 2.59
C TYR A 117 5.01 3.40 2.89
N LYS A 118 5.01 2.11 2.52
CA LYS A 118 3.99 1.15 2.93
C LYS A 118 4.26 0.69 4.36
N LYS A 119 3.35 0.98 5.28
CA LYS A 119 3.42 0.54 6.68
C LYS A 119 2.27 -0.41 6.98
N ARG A 120 2.59 -1.54 7.61
CA ARG A 120 1.58 -2.51 8.07
C ARG A 120 0.95 -2.00 9.37
N LYS A 121 -0.36 -2.12 9.48
CA LYS A 121 -1.07 -1.94 10.75
C LYS A 121 -0.83 -3.20 11.58
N HIS A 122 -0.23 -3.06 12.74
CA HIS A 122 -0.14 -4.14 13.71
C HIS A 122 -1.45 -4.19 14.50
N GLY A 123 -2.06 -5.37 14.60
CA GLY A 123 -3.13 -5.63 15.56
C GLY A 123 -2.55 -6.20 16.86
N GLU A 124 -3.36 -6.26 17.91
CA GLU A 124 -3.03 -7.03 19.11
C GLU A 124 -2.80 -8.50 18.73
N ALA A 125 -1.61 -9.02 19.06
CA ALA A 125 -1.36 -10.45 19.03
C ALA A 125 -2.03 -11.04 20.27
N ALA A 126 -3.20 -11.65 20.10
CA ALA A 126 -3.82 -12.40 21.19
C ALA A 126 -2.98 -13.65 21.47
N SER A 127 -2.35 -13.69 22.65
CA SER A 127 -1.83 -14.92 23.24
C SER A 127 -3.03 -15.74 23.71
N VAL A 128 -3.23 -16.91 23.12
CA VAL A 128 -4.22 -17.88 23.58
C VAL A 128 -3.52 -18.80 24.59
N ASP A 129 -4.12 -18.97 25.76
CA ASP A 129 -3.66 -19.92 26.77
C ASP A 129 -4.04 -21.34 26.36
N GLN A 130 -3.04 -22.10 25.93
CA GLN A 130 -3.19 -23.46 25.41
C GLN A 130 -3.62 -24.45 26.51
N GLU A 131 -3.16 -24.23 27.75
CA GLU A 131 -3.42 -25.11 28.87
C GLU A 131 -4.86 -24.96 29.35
N ALA A 132 -5.35 -23.72 29.44
CA ALA A 132 -6.76 -23.44 29.72
C ALA A 132 -7.69 -24.06 28.66
N ALA A 133 -7.30 -24.03 27.38
CA ALA A 133 -8.07 -24.64 26.30
C ALA A 133 -8.13 -26.18 26.42
N GLU A 134 -7.05 -26.84 26.83
CA GLU A 134 -7.00 -28.28 27.06
C GLU A 134 -7.91 -28.71 28.21
N VAL A 135 -7.84 -28.00 29.35
CA VAL A 135 -8.71 -28.24 30.50
C VAL A 135 -10.18 -28.06 30.12
N GLY A 136 -10.48 -27.01 29.34
CA GLY A 136 -11.82 -26.77 28.80
C GLY A 136 -12.36 -27.95 27.98
N ARG A 137 -11.55 -28.50 27.05
CA ARG A 137 -11.93 -29.66 26.23
C ARG A 137 -12.26 -30.90 27.05
N VAL A 138 -11.50 -31.17 28.11
CA VAL A 138 -11.75 -32.33 28.99
C VAL A 138 -13.07 -32.18 29.73
N LYS A 139 -13.36 -30.97 30.26
CA LYS A 139 -14.64 -30.68 30.94
C LYS A 139 -15.83 -30.82 29.99
N LEU A 140 -15.71 -30.30 28.77
CA LEU A 140 -16.78 -30.31 27.77
C LEU A 140 -17.12 -31.75 27.36
N ARG A 141 -16.10 -32.61 27.18
CA ARG A 141 -16.30 -34.03 26.86
C ARG A 141 -17.10 -34.75 27.94
N ARG A 142 -16.71 -34.59 29.21
CA ARG A 142 -17.42 -35.19 30.36
C ARG A 142 -18.89 -34.76 30.42
N LEU A 143 -19.19 -33.51 30.07
CA LEU A 143 -20.56 -32.99 30.05
C LEU A 143 -21.38 -33.59 28.90
N THR A 144 -20.76 -33.79 27.74
CA THR A 144 -21.43 -34.33 26.55
C THR A 144 -21.56 -35.86 26.55
N ASP A 145 -20.82 -36.57 27.40
CA ASP A 145 -20.78 -38.04 27.43
C ASP A 145 -22.15 -38.68 27.77
N SER A 146 -23.06 -37.96 28.43
CA SER A 146 -24.41 -38.45 28.75
C SER A 146 -25.42 -38.32 27.61
N TYR A 147 -25.07 -37.66 26.50
CA TYR A 147 -25.96 -37.42 25.37
C TYR A 147 -25.62 -38.33 24.20
N ALA A 148 -26.63 -38.74 23.43
CA ALA A 148 -26.37 -39.47 22.19
C ALA A 148 -25.71 -38.54 21.16
N ARG A 149 -24.80 -39.06 20.33
CA ARG A 149 -24.10 -38.25 19.31
C ARG A 149 -25.05 -37.52 18.35
N SER A 150 -26.24 -38.07 18.09
CA SER A 150 -27.28 -37.47 17.26
C SER A 150 -27.95 -36.24 17.90
N GLU A 151 -27.84 -36.09 19.21
CA GLU A 151 -28.42 -34.99 19.99
C GLU A 151 -27.39 -33.88 20.27
N ILE A 152 -26.12 -34.14 19.96
CA ILE A 152 -25.04 -33.16 20.08
C ILE A 152 -24.96 -32.39 18.76
N CYS A 153 -25.56 -31.20 18.72
CA CYS A 153 -25.41 -30.28 17.61
C CYS A 153 -24.24 -29.32 17.86
N ASN A 154 -23.48 -29.02 16.79
CA ASN A 154 -22.57 -27.89 16.81
C ASN A 154 -23.35 -26.65 16.37
N MET A 155 -23.28 -25.60 17.16
CA MET A 155 -23.72 -24.26 16.80
C MET A 155 -22.49 -23.36 16.90
N ASP A 156 -22.12 -22.71 15.80
CA ASP A 156 -20.98 -21.80 15.78
C ASP A 156 -21.40 -20.43 15.25
N GLU A 157 -20.79 -19.40 15.83
CA GLU A 157 -21.03 -18.01 15.47
C GLU A 157 -19.93 -17.56 14.50
N THR A 158 -20.29 -17.32 13.23
CA THR A 158 -19.38 -16.72 12.27
C THR A 158 -19.66 -15.23 12.12
N SER A 159 -18.60 -14.43 12.14
CA SER A 159 -18.67 -12.97 12.01
C SER A 159 -18.04 -12.50 10.71
N PHE A 160 -18.79 -11.80 9.87
CA PHE A 160 -18.30 -11.17 8.65
C PHE A 160 -18.07 -9.67 8.86
N PHE A 161 -16.81 -9.22 8.74
CA PHE A 161 -16.42 -7.82 8.89
C PHE A 161 -16.44 -7.08 7.55
N PHE A 162 -17.61 -6.57 7.16
CA PHE A 162 -17.79 -5.90 5.86
C PHE A 162 -17.16 -4.50 5.77
N ARG A 163 -16.87 -3.86 6.91
CA ARG A 163 -16.14 -2.57 6.98
C ARG A 163 -14.68 -2.76 7.43
N SER A 164 -14.11 -3.94 7.19
CA SER A 164 -12.70 -4.19 7.50
C SER A 164 -11.81 -3.31 6.63
N GLU A 165 -10.83 -2.68 7.28
CA GLU A 165 -9.94 -1.73 6.62
C GLU A 165 -8.74 -2.41 5.95
N ALA A 166 -7.99 -1.64 5.16
CA ALA A 166 -6.73 -2.12 4.64
C ALA A 166 -5.71 -2.35 5.77
N LYS A 167 -5.13 -3.56 5.79
CA LYS A 167 -4.06 -3.98 6.73
C LYS A 167 -2.77 -3.15 6.63
N TYR A 168 -2.67 -2.25 5.67
CA TYR A 168 -1.54 -1.37 5.48
C TYR A 168 -2.00 0.01 5.03
N THR A 169 -1.17 1.01 5.29
CA THR A 169 -1.35 2.37 4.81
C THR A 169 -0.08 2.88 4.13
N LEU A 170 -0.22 3.87 3.26
CA LEU A 170 0.85 4.63 2.67
C LEU A 170 1.01 5.93 3.47
N THR A 171 2.19 6.16 4.03
CA THR A 171 2.45 7.31 4.90
C THR A 171 3.86 7.86 4.72
N GLN A 172 4.04 9.15 4.98
CA GLN A 172 5.36 9.80 5.10
C GLN A 172 5.91 9.72 6.54
N ARG A 173 5.08 9.28 7.51
CA ARG A 173 5.47 9.23 8.92
C ARG A 173 6.42 8.05 9.17
N LYS A 174 7.50 8.30 9.92
CA LYS A 174 8.44 7.25 10.37
C LYS A 174 7.76 6.26 11.32
N VAL A 175 6.99 6.79 12.26
CA VAL A 175 6.21 6.03 13.25
C VAL A 175 4.73 6.10 12.85
N PHE A 176 4.07 4.95 12.81
CA PHE A 176 2.65 4.85 12.50
C PHE A 176 1.97 3.94 13.52
N SER A 177 1.14 4.52 14.39
CA SER A 177 0.25 3.77 15.28
C SER A 177 -0.96 3.31 14.48
N GLY A 178 -1.20 2.00 14.42
CA GLY A 178 -2.45 1.47 13.88
C GLY A 178 -3.65 2.02 14.66
N ARG A 179 -4.76 2.26 13.96
CA ARG A 179 -6.06 2.42 14.62
C ARG A 179 -6.72 1.05 14.74
N LYS A 180 -7.51 0.88 15.79
CA LYS A 180 -8.35 -0.30 15.96
C LYS A 180 -9.39 -0.31 14.85
N ASP A 181 -9.39 -1.36 14.05
CA ASP A 181 -10.39 -1.50 12.99
C ASP A 181 -11.80 -1.49 13.60
N PRO A 182 -12.76 -0.79 12.98
CA PRO A 182 -14.12 -0.78 13.45
C PRO A 182 -14.70 -2.19 13.33
N LYS A 183 -15.20 -2.74 14.45
CA LYS A 183 -15.75 -4.10 14.54
C LYS A 183 -17.19 -4.18 14.00
N HIS A 184 -17.51 -3.45 12.94
CA HIS A 184 -18.80 -3.59 12.27
C HIS A 184 -18.85 -4.96 11.61
N ARG A 185 -19.70 -5.83 12.18
CA ARG A 185 -19.80 -7.22 11.79
C ARG A 185 -21.26 -7.61 11.61
N LEU A 186 -21.49 -8.44 10.60
CA LEU A 186 -22.69 -9.26 10.49
C LEU A 186 -22.37 -10.58 11.16
N THR A 187 -23.23 -10.97 12.09
CA THR A 187 -23.06 -12.19 12.87
C THR A 187 -24.07 -13.20 12.40
N LEU A 188 -23.60 -14.39 12.03
CA LEU A 188 -24.43 -15.50 11.59
C LEU A 188 -24.20 -16.65 12.56
N ALA A 189 -25.27 -17.11 13.19
CA ALA A 189 -25.26 -18.35 13.93
C ALA A 189 -25.59 -19.49 12.96
N LEU A 190 -24.71 -20.48 12.88
CA LEU A 190 -24.87 -21.65 12.03
C LEU A 190 -24.99 -22.88 12.94
N ASP A 191 -26.08 -23.62 12.81
CA ASP A 191 -26.22 -24.94 13.40
C ASP A 191 -26.32 -26.01 12.30
N ILE A 192 -25.89 -27.23 12.62
CA ILE A 192 -25.88 -28.35 11.64
C ILE A 192 -27.32 -28.84 11.35
N TYR A 193 -28.26 -28.58 12.25
CA TYR A 193 -29.64 -29.08 12.16
C TYR A 193 -30.46 -28.32 11.10
N THR A 194 -30.32 -26.99 11.06
CA THR A 194 -30.95 -26.16 10.01
C THR A 194 -30.34 -26.41 8.64
N ALA A 195 -29.02 -26.62 8.53
CA ALA A 195 -28.38 -26.95 7.26
C ALA A 195 -28.89 -28.27 6.65
N LEU A 196 -29.09 -29.31 7.47
CA LEU A 196 -29.67 -30.58 7.02
C LEU A 196 -31.13 -30.43 6.61
N CYS A 197 -31.96 -29.72 7.39
CA CYS A 197 -33.35 -29.44 7.02
C CYS A 197 -33.47 -28.62 5.74
N TRP A 198 -32.65 -27.57 5.57
CA TRP A 198 -32.66 -26.74 4.36
C TRP A 198 -32.13 -27.48 3.14
N SER A 199 -31.09 -28.30 3.30
CA SER A 199 -30.60 -29.13 2.19
C SER A 199 -31.66 -30.16 1.78
N LYS A 200 -32.40 -30.76 2.73
CA LYS A 200 -33.49 -31.68 2.44
C LYS A 200 -34.65 -30.99 1.71
N VAL A 201 -35.07 -29.81 2.19
CA VAL A 201 -36.11 -29.00 1.50
C VAL A 201 -35.64 -28.60 0.09
N ALA A 202 -34.41 -28.12 -0.07
CA ALA A 202 -33.87 -27.75 -1.39
C ALA A 202 -33.71 -28.95 -2.33
N TYR A 203 -33.30 -30.12 -1.84
CA TYR A 203 -33.22 -31.35 -2.64
C TYR A 203 -34.62 -31.89 -3.01
N ASP A 204 -35.57 -31.83 -2.08
CA ASP A 204 -36.95 -32.31 -2.30
C ASP A 204 -37.74 -31.35 -3.23
N GLU A 205 -37.39 -30.06 -3.26
CA GLU A 205 -37.95 -29.05 -4.19
C GLU A 205 -37.31 -29.11 -5.60
N ILE A 206 -36.15 -29.75 -5.77
CA ILE A 206 -35.57 -30.04 -7.09
C ILE A 206 -36.28 -31.26 -7.69
N SER A 207 -37.45 -31.01 -8.29
CA SER A 207 -38.15 -31.96 -9.15
C SER A 207 -37.41 -32.12 -10.50
N PRO A 208 -37.45 -33.30 -11.15
CA PRO A 208 -36.83 -33.53 -12.47
C PRO A 208 -37.19 -32.50 -13.54
N LYS A 209 -38.33 -31.82 -13.41
CA LYS A 209 -38.78 -30.75 -14.31
C LYS A 209 -37.93 -29.47 -14.23
N THR A 210 -37.26 -29.22 -13.10
CA THR A 210 -36.46 -28.01 -12.88
C THR A 210 -35.08 -28.10 -13.57
N ILE A 211 -34.57 -29.32 -13.78
CA ILE A 211 -33.25 -29.58 -14.41
C ILE A 211 -33.32 -29.52 -15.94
N GLN A 212 -34.49 -29.69 -16.55
CA GLN A 212 -34.66 -29.65 -18.02
C GLN A 212 -34.66 -28.24 -18.64
N ASN A 213 -34.66 -27.18 -17.84
CA ASN A 213 -34.66 -25.78 -18.31
C ASN A 213 -33.34 -25.04 -18.03
N CYS A 214 -32.24 -25.76 -17.80
CA CYS A 214 -30.88 -25.21 -17.71
C CYS A 214 -30.03 -25.66 -18.90
#